data_AF-A0A9Q0GRV1-F1
#
_entry.id   AF-A0A9Q0GRV1-F1
#
_cell.length_a   1.000
_cell.length_b   1.000
_cell.length_c   1.000
_cell.angle_alpha   90.00
_cell.angle_beta   90.00
_cell.angle_gamma   90.00
#
_symmetry.space_group_name_H-M   'P 1'
#
loop_
_entity.id
_entity.type
_entity.pdbx_description
1 polymer ?
#
loop_
_entity_poly.entity_id
_entity_poly.type
_entity_poly.pdbx_seq_one_letter_code
_entity_poly.pdbx_strand_id
1 'polypeptide(L)'
;MAAAFLLPASGKAPLTGLLGTRPTPLMTSFSTSIFFFHYKIRHPRNQYQFQQRRFFLRIASSSSSSPSFKNEGGSKPPETEINCPVPVDQQPVKEYQSLAASSFFSWAVGDESAYFSRLFLTGASFSLFIGLPVAWFGVVHPELKPLSCVLGAASSGLTVVTLAVLRMYLGWAYVGNRLLSATVDYEETGWYDGQIWVKTAEVLARDRLLGSYSVKPVLSRLKFTLVGLAASLVVCVALLQNIESNQKDSYIHSNESGGRAVPGIYNDDSARSFEPDAFCGEPGLP
;
A
#
# COMPACT_ATOMS: atom_id res chain seq x y z
N MET A 1 -62.17 -37.22 -53.82
CA MET A 1 -61.64 -38.32 -52.99
C MET A 1 -60.57 -37.74 -52.07
N ALA A 2 -60.62 -38.11 -50.77
CA ALA A 2 -59.79 -37.67 -49.62
C ALA A 2 -60.01 -36.20 -49.18
N ALA A 3 -60.74 -35.89 -48.09
CA ALA A 3 -60.45 -36.07 -46.64
C ALA A 3 -59.28 -35.17 -46.18
N ALA A 4 -59.30 -34.39 -45.09
CA ALA A 4 -60.14 -34.33 -43.89
C ALA A 4 -59.86 -33.03 -43.08
N PHE A 5 -60.89 -32.54 -42.37
CA PHE A 5 -60.91 -31.95 -41.01
C PHE A 5 -60.02 -30.75 -40.60
N LEU A 6 -60.63 -29.58 -40.31
CA LEU A 6 -61.02 -29.14 -38.95
C LEU A 6 -61.71 -27.74 -38.96
N LEU A 7 -62.81 -27.66 -38.19
CA LEU A 7 -63.71 -26.54 -37.87
C LEU A 7 -63.32 -25.98 -36.44
N PRO A 8 -63.94 -24.93 -35.86
CA PRO A 8 -63.55 -23.51 -36.03
C PRO A 8 -63.50 -22.67 -34.71
N ALA A 9 -63.16 -21.38 -34.87
CA ALA A 9 -63.76 -20.16 -34.30
C ALA A 9 -64.02 -19.93 -32.77
N SER A 10 -63.80 -18.64 -32.43
CA SER A 10 -64.51 -17.79 -31.44
C SER A 10 -63.78 -17.55 -30.11
N GLY A 11 -63.55 -16.31 -29.64
CA GLY A 11 -63.93 -15.00 -30.13
C GLY A 11 -63.57 -13.87 -29.13
N LYS A 12 -63.87 -12.63 -29.55
CA LYS A 12 -64.00 -11.35 -28.81
C LYS A 12 -62.75 -10.47 -28.56
N ALA A 13 -62.65 -9.41 -29.37
CA ALA A 13 -62.18 -8.06 -29.02
C ALA A 13 -63.30 -7.31 -28.23
N PRO A 14 -63.11 -6.12 -27.58
CA PRO A 14 -62.70 -4.81 -28.18
C PRO A 14 -61.71 -3.96 -27.30
N LEU A 15 -60.82 -3.14 -27.86
CA LEU A 15 -60.91 -1.71 -28.28
C LEU A 15 -61.06 -0.65 -27.15
N THR A 16 -60.13 0.32 -27.20
CA THR A 16 -60.13 1.73 -26.73
C THR A 16 -59.66 2.10 -25.31
N GLY A 17 -58.75 3.08 -25.25
CA GLY A 17 -58.91 4.20 -24.30
C GLY A 17 -57.77 4.57 -23.35
N LEU A 18 -56.76 5.29 -23.87
CA LEU A 18 -56.12 6.49 -23.28
C LEU A 18 -55.38 6.46 -21.91
N LEU A 19 -54.17 7.04 -21.99
CA LEU A 19 -53.52 7.96 -21.02
C LEU A 19 -52.91 7.35 -19.74
N GLY A 20 -51.59 7.48 -19.61
CA GLY A 20 -50.91 7.26 -18.33
C GLY A 20 -49.45 6.83 -18.45
N THR A 21 -48.59 7.78 -18.80
CA THR A 21 -47.13 7.69 -18.66
C THR A 21 -46.73 7.25 -17.24
N ARG A 22 -46.17 6.05 -17.09
CA ARG A 22 -45.42 5.65 -15.88
C ARG A 22 -43.92 5.79 -16.15
N PRO A 23 -43.18 6.63 -15.41
CA PRO A 23 -41.73 6.56 -15.41
C PRO A 23 -41.29 5.33 -14.62
N THR A 24 -40.45 4.49 -15.21
CA THR A 24 -39.63 3.51 -14.50
C THR A 24 -38.47 4.25 -13.80
N PRO A 25 -38.39 4.29 -12.47
CA PRO A 25 -37.11 4.58 -11.83
C PRO A 25 -36.25 3.32 -11.85
N LEU A 26 -35.04 3.52 -12.35
CA LEU A 26 -33.88 2.66 -12.30
C LEU A 26 -33.80 1.84 -11.00
N MET A 27 -33.48 0.55 -11.16
CA MET A 27 -32.69 -0.18 -10.18
C MET A 27 -31.39 0.59 -9.89
N THR A 28 -31.31 1.24 -8.73
CA THR A 28 -30.04 1.62 -8.11
C THR A 28 -29.95 0.96 -6.74
N SER A 29 -29.67 -0.34 -6.74
CA SER A 29 -29.03 -0.96 -5.60
C SER A 29 -27.56 -0.52 -5.62
N PHE A 30 -27.25 0.61 -4.97
CA PHE A 30 -25.87 0.90 -4.59
C PHE A 30 -25.51 -0.03 -3.43
N SER A 31 -25.25 -1.31 -3.76
CA SER A 31 -24.43 -2.14 -2.91
C SER A 31 -23.01 -1.61 -3.03
N THR A 32 -22.59 -0.78 -2.08
CA THR A 32 -21.17 -0.52 -1.85
C THR A 32 -20.53 -1.79 -1.31
N SER A 33 -20.39 -2.80 -2.16
CA SER A 33 -19.38 -3.83 -1.98
C SER A 33 -18.04 -3.16 -2.20
N ILE A 34 -17.49 -2.64 -1.09
CA ILE A 34 -16.05 -2.58 -0.90
C ILE A 34 -15.54 -3.94 -1.33
N PHE A 35 -14.81 -4.00 -2.45
CA PHE A 35 -14.08 -5.18 -2.88
C PHE A 35 -13.02 -5.48 -1.81
N PHE A 36 -13.46 -6.12 -0.73
CA PHE A 36 -12.63 -7.01 0.05
C PHE A 36 -12.25 -8.12 -0.92
N PHE A 37 -11.06 -8.00 -1.51
CA PHE A 37 -10.38 -9.09 -2.18
C PHE A 37 -10.14 -10.17 -1.10
N HIS A 38 -11.16 -10.98 -0.86
CA HIS A 38 -11.10 -12.10 0.06
C HIS A 38 -10.41 -13.25 -0.66
N TYR A 39 -9.11 -13.07 -0.95
CA TYR A 39 -8.26 -14.18 -1.38
C TYR A 39 -8.03 -15.07 -0.16
N LYS A 40 -8.96 -16.01 0.04
CA LYS A 40 -8.92 -17.01 1.09
C LYS A 40 -7.87 -18.06 0.71
N ILE A 41 -6.58 -17.72 0.86
CA ILE A 41 -5.56 -18.76 0.98
C ILE A 41 -5.76 -19.39 2.35
N ARG A 42 -6.31 -20.60 2.35
CA ARG A 42 -6.33 -21.46 3.53
C ARG A 42 -4.90 -21.94 3.79
N HIS A 43 -4.13 -21.16 4.55
CA HIS A 43 -2.96 -21.64 5.27
C HIS A 43 -3.37 -22.03 6.70
N PRO A 44 -2.81 -23.12 7.26
CA PRO A 44 -3.19 -23.62 8.57
C PRO A 44 -2.93 -22.56 9.66
N ARG A 45 -3.89 -22.47 10.57
CA ARG A 45 -3.93 -21.60 11.75
C ARG A 45 -2.71 -21.87 12.63
N ASN A 46 -1.66 -21.05 12.50
CA ASN A 46 -0.44 -21.19 13.30
C ASN A 46 -0.62 -20.52 14.66
N GLN A 47 -0.93 -21.32 15.68
CA GLN A 47 -1.03 -20.92 17.10
C GLN A 47 0.30 -20.47 17.74
N TYR A 48 1.37 -20.22 16.97
CA TYR A 48 2.72 -19.99 17.50
C TYR A 48 3.10 -18.51 17.70
N GLN A 49 2.28 -17.55 17.25
CA GLN A 49 2.61 -16.12 17.33
C GLN A 49 2.57 -15.55 18.77
N PHE A 50 1.80 -16.15 19.69
CA PHE A 50 1.70 -15.68 21.08
C PHE A 50 2.93 -16.02 21.94
N GLN A 51 3.70 -17.05 21.56
CA GLN A 51 4.94 -17.45 22.24
C GLN A 51 6.12 -16.52 21.90
N GLN A 52 6.17 -15.96 20.70
CA GLN A 52 7.29 -15.12 20.25
C GLN A 52 7.38 -13.78 21.00
N ARG A 53 6.23 -13.15 21.32
CA ARG A 53 6.23 -11.95 22.19
C ARG A 53 6.79 -12.22 23.58
N ARG A 54 6.50 -13.40 24.17
CA ARG A 54 7.02 -13.77 25.51
C ARG A 54 8.50 -14.12 25.50
N PHE A 55 9.02 -14.67 24.40
CA PHE A 55 10.44 -15.00 24.30
C PHE A 55 11.32 -13.76 24.12
N PHE A 56 10.89 -12.78 23.32
CA PHE A 56 11.69 -11.56 23.07
C PHE A 56 11.53 -10.49 24.18
N LEU A 57 10.37 -10.32 24.80
CA LEU A 57 10.22 -9.42 25.96
C LEU A 57 11.03 -9.89 27.18
N ARG A 58 11.30 -11.20 27.30
CA ARG A 58 12.12 -11.76 28.38
C ARG A 58 13.62 -11.49 28.19
N ILE A 59 14.07 -11.24 26.96
CA ILE A 59 15.46 -10.87 26.65
C ILE A 59 15.65 -9.34 26.77
N ALA A 60 14.64 -8.55 26.45
CA ALA A 60 14.68 -7.09 26.59
C ALA A 60 14.57 -6.60 28.04
N SER A 61 13.96 -7.38 28.93
CA SER A 61 13.82 -7.04 30.36
C SER A 61 15.04 -7.41 31.21
N SER A 62 16.06 -8.05 30.62
CA SER A 62 17.30 -8.40 31.33
C SER A 62 18.44 -7.41 31.16
N SER A 63 18.21 -6.22 30.59
CA SER A 63 19.25 -5.19 30.42
C SER A 63 18.88 -3.87 31.09
N SER A 64 19.10 -3.78 32.40
CA SER A 64 19.43 -2.51 33.08
C SER A 64 19.92 -2.77 34.51
N SER A 65 21.19 -3.14 34.63
CA SER A 65 22.01 -2.80 35.81
C SER A 65 23.47 -3.01 35.45
N SER A 66 24.23 -1.92 35.38
CA SER A 66 25.69 -1.97 35.40
C SER A 66 26.14 -2.40 36.79
N PRO A 67 27.09 -3.34 36.93
CA PRO A 67 27.91 -3.38 38.13
C PRO A 67 29.39 -3.17 37.80
N SER A 68 29.97 -2.34 38.64
CA SER A 68 31.39 -2.13 38.87
C SER A 68 32.15 -3.44 39.09
N PHE A 69 33.40 -3.43 38.63
CA PHE A 69 34.42 -4.46 38.81
C PHE A 69 34.47 -5.00 40.25
N LYS A 70 34.26 -6.31 40.43
CA LYS A 70 34.84 -7.11 41.52
C LYS A 70 34.87 -8.58 41.11
N ASN A 71 36.09 -9.13 41.09
CA ASN A 71 36.38 -10.55 40.95
C ASN A 71 35.75 -11.34 42.10
N GLU A 72 35.14 -12.50 41.80
CA GLU A 72 35.32 -13.79 42.49
C GLU A 72 34.27 -14.82 42.03
N GLY A 73 34.70 -16.09 41.94
CA GLY A 73 33.84 -17.25 42.20
C GLY A 73 33.04 -17.79 41.02
N GLY A 74 33.40 -19.00 40.59
CA GLY A 74 32.84 -19.67 39.43
C GLY A 74 31.31 -19.85 39.46
N SER A 75 30.69 -19.51 38.35
CA SER A 75 29.52 -20.19 37.82
C SER A 75 29.57 -20.07 36.30
N LYS A 76 29.81 -21.20 35.65
CA LYS A 76 29.86 -21.33 34.20
C LYS A 76 28.52 -20.85 33.63
N PRO A 77 28.46 -19.83 32.76
CA PRO A 77 27.26 -19.55 31.98
C PRO A 77 26.97 -20.77 31.09
N PRO A 78 25.72 -21.01 30.67
CA PRO A 78 25.37 -22.20 29.91
C PRO A 78 26.20 -22.25 28.62
N GLU A 79 26.90 -23.37 28.43
CA GLU A 79 27.78 -23.67 27.31
C GLU A 79 27.11 -23.41 25.96
N THR A 80 27.23 -22.19 25.42
CA THR A 80 26.92 -21.84 24.03
C THR A 80 27.71 -20.60 23.56
N GLU A 81 28.86 -20.34 24.17
CA GLU A 81 29.92 -19.53 23.54
C GLU A 81 30.98 -20.52 23.05
N ILE A 82 30.71 -21.14 21.90
CA ILE A 82 31.80 -21.60 21.03
C ILE A 82 32.63 -20.34 20.82
N ASN A 83 33.87 -20.28 21.32
CA ASN A 83 34.74 -19.10 21.29
C ASN A 83 34.64 -18.36 19.95
N CYS A 84 33.79 -17.33 19.90
CA CYS A 84 33.59 -16.50 18.71
C CYS A 84 34.54 -15.30 18.85
N PRO A 85 35.52 -15.15 17.95
CA PRO A 85 36.43 -13.99 17.98
C PRO A 85 35.73 -12.69 17.59
N VAL A 86 34.55 -12.79 16.96
CA VAL A 86 33.75 -11.65 16.49
C VAL A 86 33.15 -10.86 17.66
N PRO A 87 33.44 -9.53 17.76
CA PRO A 87 32.82 -8.65 18.74
C PRO A 87 31.30 -8.75 18.73
N VAL A 88 30.68 -8.70 19.91
CA VAL A 88 29.24 -8.93 20.08
C VAL A 88 28.36 -8.04 19.21
N ASP A 89 28.73 -6.79 18.98
CA ASP A 89 27.94 -5.84 18.20
C ASP A 89 27.96 -6.13 16.70
N GLN A 90 28.98 -6.85 16.23
CA GLN A 90 29.16 -7.23 14.82
C GLN A 90 28.59 -8.62 14.52
N GLN A 91 28.01 -9.30 15.53
CA GLN A 91 27.43 -10.62 15.33
C GLN A 91 26.08 -10.53 14.58
N PRO A 92 25.88 -11.32 13.50
CA PRO A 92 24.64 -11.30 12.71
C PRO A 92 23.37 -11.51 13.53
N VAL A 93 23.43 -12.32 14.59
CA VAL A 93 22.29 -12.57 15.49
C VAL A 93 21.93 -11.34 16.32
N LYS A 94 22.93 -10.56 16.75
CA LYS A 94 22.72 -9.33 17.52
C LYS A 94 22.20 -8.21 16.62
N GLU A 95 22.72 -8.12 15.40
CA GLU A 95 22.19 -7.22 14.37
C GLU A 95 20.71 -7.54 14.06
N TYR A 96 20.35 -8.82 13.91
CA TYR A 96 18.97 -9.27 13.78
C TYR A 96 18.08 -8.85 14.96
N GLN A 97 18.55 -9.08 16.19
CA GLN A 97 17.78 -8.72 17.39
C GLN A 97 17.56 -7.20 17.48
N SER A 98 18.59 -6.42 17.18
CA SER A 98 18.51 -4.95 17.17
C SER A 98 17.51 -4.46 16.12
N LEU A 99 17.55 -5.05 14.91
CA LEU A 99 16.61 -4.72 13.84
C LEU A 99 15.18 -5.11 14.25
N ALA A 100 14.96 -6.32 14.74
CA ALA A 100 13.64 -6.79 15.16
C ALA A 100 13.05 -5.97 16.32
N ALA A 101 13.89 -5.44 17.21
CA ALA A 101 13.48 -4.60 18.33
C ALA A 101 13.13 -3.17 17.92
N SER A 102 13.71 -2.67 16.82
CA SER A 102 13.44 -1.32 16.36
C SER A 102 11.97 -1.13 15.95
N SER A 103 11.41 0.04 16.29
CA SER A 103 9.96 0.28 16.18
C SER A 103 9.44 0.09 14.76
N PHE A 104 10.17 0.56 13.75
CA PHE A 104 9.76 0.45 12.35
C PHE A 104 9.77 -1.00 11.85
N PHE A 105 10.85 -1.74 12.09
CA PHE A 105 11.02 -3.11 11.59
C PHE A 105 10.19 -4.14 12.36
N SER A 106 9.87 -3.87 13.63
CA SER A 106 8.99 -4.72 14.45
C SER A 106 7.59 -4.91 13.85
N TRP A 107 7.14 -4.00 12.96
CA TRP A 107 5.81 -4.06 12.36
C TRP A 107 5.60 -5.30 11.50
N ALA A 108 6.64 -5.81 10.82
CA ALA A 108 6.51 -6.97 9.94
C ALA A 108 6.70 -8.31 10.67
N VAL A 109 7.28 -8.28 11.88
CA VAL A 109 7.37 -9.46 12.74
C VAL A 109 6.01 -9.75 13.41
N GLY A 110 5.22 -8.70 13.67
CA GLY A 110 3.93 -8.81 14.33
C GLY A 110 2.79 -9.38 13.47
N ASP A 111 1.60 -9.31 14.05
CA ASP A 111 0.35 -9.79 13.46
C ASP A 111 0.06 -9.13 12.12
N GLU A 112 -0.51 -9.89 11.20
CA GLU A 112 -0.78 -9.44 9.82
C GLU A 112 -1.75 -8.26 9.77
N SER A 113 -2.83 -8.31 10.55
CA SER A 113 -3.82 -7.22 10.60
C SER A 113 -3.25 -5.91 11.15
N ALA A 114 -2.44 -5.99 12.20
CA ALA A 114 -1.77 -4.84 12.79
C ALA A 114 -0.72 -4.24 11.84
N TYR A 115 -0.05 -5.08 11.06
CA TYR A 115 0.86 -4.64 10.00
C TYR A 115 0.13 -3.84 8.93
N PHE A 116 -0.94 -4.39 8.36
CA PHE A 116 -1.71 -3.72 7.30
C PHE A 116 -2.37 -2.42 7.79
N SER A 117 -2.91 -2.40 9.02
CA SER A 117 -3.52 -1.20 9.56
C SER A 117 -2.51 -0.07 9.79
N ARG A 118 -1.29 -0.38 10.23
CA ARG A 118 -0.22 0.61 10.40
C ARG A 118 0.25 1.18 9.06
N LEU A 119 0.39 0.33 8.04
CA LEU A 119 0.70 0.78 6.68
C LEU A 119 -0.40 1.66 6.11
N PHE A 120 -1.67 1.25 6.25
CA PHE A 120 -2.81 2.04 5.80
C PHE A 120 -2.88 3.39 6.52
N LEU A 121 -2.71 3.41 7.85
CA LEU A 121 -2.73 4.64 8.63
C LEU A 121 -1.60 5.59 8.22
N THR A 122 -0.40 5.05 7.97
CA THR A 122 0.75 5.83 7.49
C THR A 122 0.47 6.38 6.09
N GLY A 123 -0.04 5.57 5.16
CA GLY A 123 -0.38 6.03 3.82
C GLY A 123 -1.49 7.07 3.81
N ALA A 124 -2.53 6.87 4.62
CA ALA A 124 -3.66 7.77 4.75
C ALA A 124 -3.23 9.11 5.36
N SER A 125 -2.34 9.12 6.37
CA SER A 125 -1.85 10.36 6.95
C SER A 125 -1.06 11.17 5.92
N PHE A 126 -0.12 10.55 5.19
CA PHE A 126 0.62 11.24 4.13
C PHE A 126 -0.29 11.71 2.98
N SER A 127 -1.27 10.90 2.59
CA SER A 127 -2.26 11.26 1.59
C SER A 127 -3.12 12.45 2.02
N LEU A 128 -3.51 12.54 3.30
CA LEU A 128 -4.35 13.62 3.81
C LEU A 128 -3.58 14.91 4.03
N PHE A 129 -2.40 14.84 4.67
CA PHE A 129 -1.65 16.02 5.08
C PHE A 129 -0.78 16.60 3.97
N ILE A 130 -0.32 15.77 3.03
CA ILE A 130 0.57 16.21 1.94
C ILE A 130 -0.14 16.04 0.60
N GLY A 131 -0.70 14.85 0.36
CA GLY A 131 -1.34 14.52 -0.92
C GLY A 131 -2.53 15.44 -1.25
N LEU A 132 -3.39 15.71 -0.28
CA LEU A 132 -4.63 16.46 -0.49
C LEU A 132 -4.38 17.96 -0.73
N PRO A 133 -3.55 18.68 0.05
CA PRO A 133 -3.20 20.06 -0.28
C PRO A 133 -2.53 20.16 -1.66
N VAL A 134 -1.59 19.26 -1.97
CA VAL A 134 -0.89 19.26 -3.27
C VAL A 134 -1.87 19.03 -4.42
N ALA A 135 -2.81 18.08 -4.27
CA ALA A 135 -3.81 17.81 -5.30
C ALA A 135 -4.83 18.95 -5.44
N TRP A 136 -5.21 19.61 -4.33
CA TRP A 136 -6.14 20.73 -4.34
C TRP A 136 -5.58 21.95 -5.08
N PHE A 137 -4.32 22.31 -4.82
CA PHE A 137 -3.66 23.43 -5.51
C PHE A 137 -3.21 23.09 -6.94
N GLY A 138 -3.05 21.81 -7.26
CA GLY A 138 -2.58 21.37 -8.58
C GLY A 138 -3.64 21.36 -9.68
N VAL A 139 -4.94 21.35 -9.33
CA VAL A 139 -6.04 21.24 -10.29
C VAL A 139 -6.73 22.59 -10.50
N VAL A 140 -6.82 23.02 -11.76
CA VAL A 140 -7.61 24.18 -12.17
C VAL A 140 -9.10 23.81 -12.04
N HIS A 141 -9.82 24.48 -11.13
CA HIS A 141 -11.21 24.20 -10.70
C HIS A 141 -11.42 22.83 -9.99
N PRO A 142 -11.04 22.71 -8.70
CA PRO A 142 -11.17 21.45 -7.94
C PRO A 142 -12.62 20.98 -7.76
N GLU A 143 -13.59 21.90 -7.73
CA GLU A 143 -15.02 21.62 -7.57
C GLU A 143 -15.61 20.75 -8.69
N LEU A 144 -14.99 20.77 -9.88
CA LEU A 144 -15.47 20.01 -11.04
C LEU A 144 -14.87 18.60 -11.10
N LYS A 145 -13.79 18.31 -10.36
CA LYS A 145 -13.03 17.04 -10.45
C LYS A 145 -12.58 16.48 -9.09
N PRO A 146 -13.50 16.24 -8.13
CA PRO A 146 -13.12 15.72 -6.81
C PRO A 146 -12.47 14.33 -6.90
N LEU A 147 -12.89 13.47 -7.84
CA LEU A 147 -12.35 12.11 -7.98
C LEU A 147 -10.88 12.08 -8.39
N SER A 148 -10.47 12.93 -9.35
CA SER A 148 -9.06 13.02 -9.78
C SER A 148 -8.17 13.57 -8.66
N CYS A 149 -8.68 14.53 -7.88
CA CYS A 149 -7.98 15.07 -6.72
C CYS A 149 -7.76 13.98 -5.65
N VAL A 150 -8.79 13.22 -5.30
CA VAL A 150 -8.69 12.12 -4.31
C VAL A 150 -7.76 11.00 -4.80
N LEU A 151 -7.85 10.61 -6.08
CA LEU A 151 -6.95 9.60 -6.66
C LEU A 151 -5.50 10.08 -6.71
N GLY A 152 -5.28 11.35 -7.05
CA GLY A 152 -3.97 12.00 -7.00
C GLY A 152 -3.39 11.99 -5.58
N ALA A 153 -4.17 12.42 -4.59
CA ALA A 153 -3.77 12.37 -3.18
C ALA A 153 -3.46 10.93 -2.74
N ALA A 154 -4.33 9.96 -3.06
CA ALA A 154 -4.13 8.55 -2.72
C ALA A 154 -2.85 7.96 -3.34
N SER A 155 -2.52 8.35 -4.58
CA SER A 155 -1.30 7.90 -5.26
C SER A 155 -0.02 8.35 -4.54
N SER A 156 -0.03 9.54 -3.93
CA SER A 156 1.09 10.04 -3.13
C SER A 156 1.28 9.21 -1.85
N GLY A 157 0.20 8.89 -1.15
CA GLY A 157 0.23 8.03 0.03
C GLY A 157 0.73 6.62 -0.28
N LEU A 158 0.25 6.02 -1.39
CA LEU A 158 0.73 4.72 -1.86
C LEU A 158 2.22 4.73 -2.19
N THR A 159 2.72 5.81 -2.80
CA THR A 159 4.14 5.96 -3.12
C THR A 159 5.00 5.97 -1.85
N VAL A 160 4.60 6.76 -0.84
CA VAL A 160 5.31 6.82 0.45
C VAL A 160 5.32 5.47 1.16
N VAL A 161 4.17 4.78 1.21
CA VAL A 161 4.07 3.44 1.81
C VAL A 161 4.94 2.43 1.05
N THR A 162 5.00 2.50 -0.27
CA THR A 162 5.84 1.62 -1.09
C THR A 162 7.32 1.80 -0.75
N LEU A 163 7.79 3.05 -0.61
CA LEU A 163 9.17 3.35 -0.19
C LEU A 163 9.47 2.86 1.23
N ALA A 164 8.53 3.01 2.15
CA ALA A 164 8.66 2.51 3.53
C ALA A 164 8.80 0.97 3.55
N VAL A 165 7.93 0.26 2.82
CA VAL A 165 7.99 -1.21 2.71
C VAL A 165 9.27 -1.66 2.00
N LEU A 166 9.71 -0.95 0.97
CA LEU A 166 10.98 -1.23 0.31
C LEU A 166 12.16 -1.10 1.28
N ARG A 167 12.22 -0.01 2.06
CA ARG A 167 13.27 0.21 3.08
C ARG A 167 13.29 -0.91 4.12
N MET A 168 12.10 -1.38 4.50
CA MET A 168 11.92 -2.50 5.42
C MET A 168 12.42 -3.81 4.80
N TYR A 169 12.03 -4.10 3.56
CA TYR A 169 12.47 -5.26 2.80
C TYR A 169 13.99 -5.34 2.67
N LEU A 170 14.64 -4.21 2.32
CA LEU A 170 16.10 -4.15 2.21
C LEU A 170 16.80 -4.44 3.54
N GLY A 171 16.29 -3.90 4.66
CA GLY A 171 16.87 -4.17 5.98
C GLY A 171 16.75 -5.65 6.38
N TRP A 172 15.59 -6.27 6.16
CA TRP A 172 15.40 -7.70 6.41
C TRP A 172 16.22 -8.59 5.47
N ALA A 173 16.37 -8.18 4.21
CA ALA A 173 17.14 -8.94 3.22
C ALA A 173 18.64 -8.91 3.55
N TYR A 174 19.15 -7.76 3.98
CA TYR A 174 20.53 -7.59 4.41
C TYR A 174 20.88 -8.49 5.61
N VAL A 175 20.11 -8.40 6.70
CA VAL A 175 20.31 -9.24 7.89
C VAL A 175 20.11 -10.73 7.57
N GLY A 176 19.10 -11.05 6.76
CA GLY A 176 18.87 -12.41 6.29
C GLY A 176 20.07 -12.99 5.54
N ASN A 177 20.71 -12.19 4.68
CA ASN A 177 21.90 -12.60 3.95
C ASN A 177 23.09 -12.84 4.89
N ARG A 178 23.34 -11.95 5.87
CA ARG A 178 24.41 -12.12 6.87
C ARG A 178 24.20 -13.32 7.81
N LEU A 179 22.95 -13.63 8.17
CA LEU A 179 22.61 -14.83 8.96
C LEU A 179 22.91 -16.11 8.17
N LEU A 180 22.53 -16.17 6.89
CA LEU A 180 22.68 -17.38 6.07
C LEU A 180 24.10 -17.57 5.51
N SER A 181 24.91 -16.51 5.50
CA SER A 181 26.31 -16.55 5.06
C SER A 181 27.17 -17.37 6.03
N ALA A 182 28.08 -18.17 5.47
CA ALA A 182 29.01 -19.01 6.23
C ALA A 182 30.21 -18.22 6.77
N THR A 183 30.48 -17.05 6.20
CA THR A 183 31.57 -16.15 6.59
C THR A 183 31.00 -14.86 7.16
N VAL A 184 31.70 -14.29 8.13
CA VAL A 184 31.42 -12.97 8.69
C VAL A 184 32.71 -12.17 8.68
N ASP A 185 32.69 -11.11 7.90
CA ASP A 185 33.60 -9.97 7.91
C ASP A 185 33.38 -9.17 9.20
N TYR A 186 34.44 -9.00 9.99
CA TYR A 186 34.42 -8.28 11.26
C TYR A 186 35.73 -7.52 11.50
N GLU A 187 35.62 -6.40 12.20
CA GLU A 187 36.75 -5.56 12.57
C GLU A 187 37.09 -5.79 14.05
N GLU A 188 38.31 -6.26 14.34
CA GLU A 188 38.79 -6.50 15.70
C GLU A 188 39.26 -5.21 16.39
N THR A 189 39.91 -4.30 15.64
CA THR A 189 40.38 -2.97 16.08
C THR A 189 40.58 -2.04 14.87
N GLY A 190 40.53 -0.73 15.06
CA GLY A 190 40.57 0.26 13.97
C GLY A 190 41.86 0.29 13.12
N TRP A 191 41.80 1.08 12.04
CA TRP A 191 42.80 1.35 10.97
C TRP A 191 43.42 0.15 10.22
N TYR A 192 43.23 -1.09 10.69
CA TYR A 192 43.66 -2.29 9.97
C TYR A 192 42.47 -3.01 9.33
N ASP A 193 42.73 -3.67 8.20
CA ASP A 193 41.72 -4.39 7.40
C ASP A 193 40.90 -5.38 8.22
N GLY A 194 39.61 -5.48 7.91
CA GLY A 194 38.70 -6.43 8.55
C GLY A 194 39.15 -7.88 8.36
N GLN A 195 38.92 -8.71 9.38
CA GLN A 195 39.16 -10.15 9.32
C GLN A 195 37.88 -10.88 8.90
N ILE A 196 38.03 -12.07 8.32
CA ILE A 196 36.90 -12.91 7.94
C ILE A 196 36.91 -14.15 8.83
N TRP A 197 35.86 -14.31 9.62
CA TRP A 197 35.64 -15.50 10.41
C TRP A 197 34.70 -16.47 9.69
N VAL A 198 35.09 -17.75 9.62
CA VAL A 198 34.22 -18.83 9.11
C VAL A 198 33.42 -19.39 10.28
N LYS A 199 32.09 -19.33 10.19
CA LYS A 199 31.19 -19.86 11.22
C LYS A 199 31.39 -21.36 11.38
N THR A 200 31.48 -21.84 12.62
CA THR A 200 31.45 -23.29 12.87
C THR A 200 30.11 -23.89 12.46
N ALA A 201 30.09 -25.20 12.20
CA ALA A 201 28.89 -25.88 11.70
C ALA A 201 27.69 -25.74 12.64
N GLU A 202 27.93 -25.69 13.96
CA GLU A 202 26.90 -25.53 14.99
C GLU A 202 26.29 -24.12 14.96
N VAL A 203 27.14 -23.08 14.88
CA VAL A 203 26.69 -21.68 14.81
C VAL A 203 25.92 -21.45 13.50
N LEU A 204 26.43 -21.96 12.39
CA LEU A 204 25.77 -21.85 11.09
C LEU A 204 24.43 -22.59 11.05
N ALA A 205 24.33 -23.76 11.69
CA ALA A 205 23.06 -24.48 11.79
C ALA A 205 22.03 -23.68 12.59
N ARG A 206 22.43 -23.08 13.73
CA ARG A 206 21.57 -22.21 14.54
C ARG A 206 21.08 -20.99 13.74
N ASP A 207 21.98 -20.30 13.05
CA ASP A 207 21.64 -19.12 12.25
C ASP A 207 20.71 -19.47 11.09
N ARG A 208 20.90 -20.62 10.44
CA ARG A 208 20.01 -21.10 9.36
C ARG A 208 18.63 -21.48 9.84
N LEU A 209 18.52 -22.07 11.03
CA LEU A 209 17.23 -22.33 11.68
C LEU A 209 16.53 -21.00 11.97
N LEU A 210 17.21 -20.06 12.62
CA LEU A 210 16.66 -18.73 12.91
C LEU A 210 16.22 -18.01 11.62
N GLY A 211 17.09 -17.94 10.61
CA GLY A 211 16.81 -17.30 9.34
C GLY A 211 15.64 -17.93 8.59
N SER A 212 15.54 -19.26 8.61
CA SER A 212 14.46 -19.97 7.90
C SER A 212 13.11 -19.86 8.60
N TYR A 213 13.08 -19.87 9.93
CA TYR A 213 11.82 -19.81 10.69
C TYR A 213 11.33 -18.39 10.97
N SER A 214 12.23 -17.42 11.14
CA SER A 214 11.86 -16.05 11.48
C SER A 214 11.96 -15.09 10.29
N VAL A 215 13.06 -15.13 9.53
CA VAL A 215 13.31 -14.12 8.48
C VAL A 215 12.59 -14.43 7.18
N LYS A 216 12.58 -15.69 6.73
CA LYS A 216 11.88 -16.07 5.48
C LYS A 216 10.39 -15.72 5.43
N PRO A 217 9.55 -16.00 6.46
CA PRO A 217 8.14 -15.63 6.39
C PRO A 217 7.94 -14.11 6.34
N VAL A 218 8.77 -13.35 7.06
CA VAL A 218 8.74 -11.87 7.04
C VAL A 218 9.09 -11.33 5.66
N LEU A 219 10.19 -11.82 5.06
CA LEU A 219 10.60 -11.44 3.71
C LEU A 219 9.54 -11.80 2.66
N SER A 220 8.93 -12.98 2.77
CA SER A 220 7.87 -13.41 1.85
C SER A 220 6.67 -12.46 1.91
N ARG A 221 6.21 -12.14 3.12
CA ARG A 221 5.12 -11.18 3.34
C ARG A 221 5.45 -9.80 2.74
N LEU A 222 6.66 -9.29 2.99
CA LEU A 222 7.11 -7.99 2.45
C LEU A 222 7.14 -7.98 0.92
N LYS A 223 7.61 -9.05 0.28
CA LYS A 223 7.60 -9.20 -1.18
C LYS A 223 6.18 -9.12 -1.74
N PHE A 224 5.25 -9.88 -1.18
CA PHE A 224 3.85 -9.85 -1.63
C PHE A 224 3.24 -8.45 -1.44
N THR A 225 3.53 -7.78 -0.33
CA THR A 225 3.02 -6.42 -0.10
C THR A 225 3.61 -5.40 -1.06
N LEU A 226 4.90 -5.54 -1.41
CA LEU A 226 5.57 -4.67 -2.36
C LEU A 226 4.98 -4.84 -3.77
N VAL A 227 4.76 -6.08 -4.20
CA VAL A 227 4.11 -6.37 -5.49
C VAL A 227 2.68 -5.85 -5.50
N GLY A 228 1.92 -6.05 -4.42
CA GLY A 228 0.55 -5.55 -4.29
C GLY A 228 0.46 -4.01 -4.34
N LEU A 229 1.37 -3.32 -3.64
CA LEU A 229 1.45 -1.86 -3.67
C LEU A 229 1.87 -1.33 -5.04
N ALA A 230 2.85 -1.96 -5.70
CA ALA A 230 3.26 -1.60 -7.05
C ALA A 230 2.12 -1.77 -8.06
N ALA A 231 1.40 -2.90 -8.01
CA ALA A 231 0.23 -3.13 -8.84
C ALA A 231 -0.88 -2.10 -8.56
N SER A 232 -1.16 -1.80 -7.28
CA SER A 232 -2.14 -0.78 -6.90
C SER A 232 -1.76 0.60 -7.43
N LEU A 233 -0.49 0.97 -7.39
CA LEU A 233 0.00 2.26 -7.89
C LEU A 233 -0.19 2.36 -9.41
N VAL A 234 0.13 1.29 -10.16
CA VAL A 234 -0.12 1.23 -11.61
C VAL A 234 -1.60 1.37 -11.92
N VAL A 235 -2.47 0.69 -11.17
CA VAL A 235 -3.93 0.82 -11.32
C VAL A 235 -4.40 2.24 -11.04
N CYS A 236 -3.92 2.89 -9.98
CA CYS A 236 -4.25 4.29 -9.69
C CYS A 236 -3.85 5.24 -10.84
N VAL A 237 -2.66 5.07 -11.41
CA VAL A 237 -2.21 5.88 -12.54
C VAL A 237 -3.05 5.63 -13.79
N ALA A 238 -3.37 4.35 -14.10
CA ALA A 238 -4.22 4.01 -15.24
C ALA A 238 -5.64 4.59 -15.09
N LEU A 239 -6.20 4.60 -13.88
CA LEU A 239 -7.50 5.22 -13.59
C LEU A 239 -7.46 6.74 -13.79
N LEU A 240 -6.38 7.40 -13.36
CA LEU A 240 -6.21 8.84 -13.60
C LEU A 240 -6.16 9.16 -15.10
N GLN A 241 -5.42 8.38 -15.88
CA GLN A 241 -5.38 8.55 -17.34
C GLN A 241 -6.76 8.35 -17.99
N ASN A 242 -7.54 7.38 -17.51
CA ASN A 242 -8.88 7.13 -18.02
C ASN A 242 -9.81 8.34 -17.77
N ILE A 243 -9.81 8.89 -16.56
CA ILE A 243 -10.63 10.06 -16.21
C ILE A 243 -10.22 11.29 -17.04
N GLU A 244 -8.91 11.53 -17.19
CA GLU A 244 -8.38 12.64 -18.00
C GLU A 244 -8.80 12.49 -19.47
N SER A 245 -8.70 11.28 -20.03
CA SER A 245 -9.06 11.00 -21.43
C SER A 245 -10.55 11.22 -21.70
N ASN A 246 -11.44 10.71 -20.83
CA ASN A 246 -12.88 10.88 -20.96
C ASN A 246 -13.29 12.35 -20.93
N GLN A 247 -12.57 13.16 -20.14
CA GLN A 247 -12.84 14.58 -20.07
C GLN A 247 -12.29 15.34 -21.28
N LYS A 248 -11.14 14.95 -21.81
CA LYS A 248 -10.62 15.54 -23.04
C LYS A 248 -11.61 15.37 -24.20
N ASP A 249 -12.23 14.20 -24.30
CA ASP A 249 -13.24 13.92 -25.32
C ASP A 249 -14.52 14.76 -25.13
N SER A 250 -14.97 14.96 -23.88
CA SER A 250 -16.16 15.78 -23.60
C SER A 250 -15.93 17.28 -23.86
N TYR A 251 -14.74 17.79 -23.54
CA TYR A 251 -14.38 19.19 -23.82
C TYR A 251 -14.20 19.47 -25.32
N ILE A 252 -13.64 18.52 -26.08
CA ILE A 252 -13.52 18.68 -27.54
C ILE A 252 -14.91 18.73 -28.20
N HIS A 253 -15.84 17.86 -27.78
CA HIS A 253 -17.21 17.86 -28.31
C HIS A 253 -17.99 19.14 -27.97
N SER A 254 -17.77 19.78 -26.81
CA SER A 254 -18.42 21.06 -26.48
C SER A 254 -17.89 22.24 -27.31
N ASN A 255 -16.59 22.24 -27.63
CA ASN A 255 -15.96 23.35 -28.36
C ASN A 255 -16.21 23.33 -29.88
N GLU A 256 -16.62 22.20 -30.45
CA GLU A 256 -17.06 22.16 -31.86
C GLU A 256 -18.42 22.88 -32.08
N SER A 257 -19.20 23.15 -31.02
CA SER A 257 -20.48 23.88 -31.15
C SER A 257 -20.35 25.41 -31.13
N GLY A 258 -19.17 25.98 -30.86
CA GLY A 258 -19.03 27.43 -30.78
C GLY A 258 -17.59 27.89 -30.62
N GLY A 259 -17.12 28.66 -31.62
CA GLY A 259 -15.98 29.59 -31.55
C GLY A 259 -14.69 29.06 -30.91
N ARG A 260 -13.69 28.77 -31.75
CA ARG A 260 -12.28 28.44 -31.49
C ARG A 260 -11.64 29.06 -30.22
N ALA A 261 -12.02 28.59 -29.04
CA ALA A 261 -11.33 28.88 -27.79
C ALA A 261 -10.30 27.77 -27.52
N VAL A 262 -9.03 28.16 -27.39
CA VAL A 262 -7.94 27.24 -27.04
C VAL A 262 -8.04 26.92 -25.54
N PRO A 263 -8.20 25.65 -25.12
CA PRO A 263 -8.31 25.29 -23.72
C PRO A 263 -7.11 25.79 -22.90
N GLY A 264 -7.39 26.55 -21.85
CA GLY A 264 -6.41 26.91 -20.82
C GLY A 264 -5.71 28.26 -20.99
N ILE A 265 -5.99 29.04 -22.05
CA ILE A 265 -5.35 30.34 -22.29
C ILE A 265 -6.32 31.53 -22.16
N TYR A 266 -7.61 31.33 -22.39
CA TYR A 266 -8.62 32.37 -22.22
C TYR A 266 -9.88 31.75 -21.60
N ASN A 267 -10.36 32.31 -20.49
CA ASN A 267 -11.60 31.91 -19.84
C ASN A 267 -12.56 33.09 -19.87
N ASP A 268 -13.70 32.95 -20.54
CA ASP A 268 -14.67 34.04 -20.72
C ASP A 268 -15.24 34.54 -19.39
N ASP A 269 -15.36 33.66 -18.38
CA ASP A 269 -15.80 34.05 -17.05
C ASP A 269 -14.75 34.91 -16.30
N SER A 270 -13.47 34.63 -16.53
CA SER A 270 -12.38 35.48 -16.03
C SER A 270 -12.33 36.80 -16.79
N ALA A 271 -12.49 36.78 -18.13
CA ALA A 271 -12.51 37.99 -18.95
C ALA A 271 -13.64 38.95 -18.54
N ARG A 272 -14.85 38.43 -18.26
CA ARG A 272 -15.98 39.20 -17.73
C ARG A 272 -15.72 39.90 -16.39
N SER A 273 -14.81 39.37 -15.57
CA SER A 273 -14.45 39.98 -14.29
C SER A 273 -13.46 41.14 -14.43
N PHE A 274 -12.65 41.15 -15.48
CA PHE A 274 -11.66 42.20 -15.74
C PHE A 274 -12.18 43.29 -16.69
N GLU A 275 -13.02 42.93 -17.68
CA GLU A 275 -13.56 43.85 -18.67
C GLU A 275 -15.08 43.62 -18.88
N PRO A 276 -15.94 43.98 -17.91
CA PRO A 276 -17.38 43.72 -17.99
C PRO A 276 -18.04 44.46 -19.17
N ASP A 277 -17.54 45.66 -19.49
CA ASP A 277 -18.10 46.54 -20.52
C ASP A 277 -17.93 45.99 -21.95
N ALA A 278 -16.93 45.11 -22.18
CA ALA A 278 -16.73 44.45 -23.47
C ALA A 278 -17.84 43.43 -23.79
N PHE A 279 -18.62 43.01 -22.79
CA PHE A 279 -19.70 42.01 -22.91
C PHE A 279 -21.10 42.60 -22.75
N CYS A 280 -21.21 43.87 -22.36
CA CYS A 280 -22.47 44.60 -22.39
C CYS A 280 -22.69 45.11 -23.82
N GLY A 281 -23.49 44.37 -24.60
CA GLY A 281 -23.92 44.84 -25.92
C GLY A 281 -24.54 46.23 -25.81
N GLU A 282 -24.18 47.14 -26.74
CA GLU A 282 -24.71 48.50 -26.76
C GLU A 282 -26.25 48.47 -26.67
N PRO A 283 -26.85 49.26 -25.77
CA PRO A 283 -28.29 49.44 -25.77
C PRO A 283 -28.66 50.11 -27.11
N GLY A 284 -29.41 49.37 -27.93
CA GLY A 284 -29.89 49.86 -29.22
C GLY A 284 -30.49 51.25 -29.07
N LEU A 285 -29.91 52.20 -29.80
CA LEU A 285 -30.47 53.54 -29.95
C LEU A 285 -31.88 53.44 -30.58
N PRO A 286 -32.83 54.26 -30.11
CA PRO A 286 -34.26 54.16 -30.44
C PRO A 286 -34.60 54.44 -31.91
#